data_AF-L7M9W1-F1
#
_entry.id   AF-L7M9W1-F1
#
_cell.length_a   1.000
_cell.length_b   1.000
_cell.length_c   1.000
_cell.angle_alpha   90.00
_cell.angle_beta   90.00
_cell.angle_gamma   90.00
#
_symmetry.space_group_name_H-M   'P 1'
#
loop_
_entity.id
_entity.type
_entity.pdbx_description
1 polymer ?
#
loop_
_entity_poly.entity_id
_entity_poly.type
_entity_poly.pdbx_seq_one_letter_code
_entity_poly.pdbx_strand_id
1 'polypeptide(L)'
;MRNLNVGLLTVAVLFALHTVCSGMDDYIDWGGTSGNECDHSQQCSVGNECCVSSSDGNRCKPLAQIGQRCSEELAGGGLYKHDCPCVKPHTCGDKGEGIKICEAPKG
;
A
#
# COMPACT_ATOMS: atom_id res chain seq x y z
N MET A 1 -47.72 -27.77 -43.36
CA MET A 1 -48.40 -27.33 -42.12
C MET A 1 -47.37 -27.38 -40.99
N ARG A 2 -47.16 -26.24 -40.32
CA ARG A 2 -46.17 -26.04 -39.25
C ARG A 2 -46.68 -26.63 -37.94
N ASN A 3 -45.80 -27.24 -37.15
CA ASN A 3 -45.94 -27.30 -35.69
C ASN A 3 -44.55 -27.43 -35.07
N LEU A 4 -43.89 -26.29 -34.82
CA LEU A 4 -42.90 -26.18 -33.75
C LEU A 4 -43.70 -26.01 -32.46
N ASN A 5 -43.50 -26.89 -31.47
CA ASN A 5 -43.91 -26.61 -30.11
C ASN A 5 -42.66 -26.52 -29.23
N VAL A 6 -42.46 -25.32 -28.71
CA VAL A 6 -41.37 -24.89 -27.83
C VAL A 6 -41.90 -24.94 -26.40
N GLY A 7 -41.09 -25.40 -25.46
CA GLY A 7 -41.30 -25.19 -24.04
C GLY A 7 -41.07 -26.46 -23.23
N LEU A 8 -40.47 -26.46 -22.06
CA LEU A 8 -39.93 -25.38 -21.24
C LEU A 8 -39.08 -26.13 -20.18
N LEU A 9 -37.75 -26.07 -20.25
CA LEU A 9 -36.88 -26.67 -19.23
C LEU A 9 -36.83 -25.72 -18.03
N THR A 10 -37.74 -25.89 -17.07
CA THR A 10 -37.70 -25.16 -15.80
C THR A 10 -36.69 -25.81 -14.86
N VAL A 11 -35.46 -25.29 -14.84
CA VAL A 11 -34.48 -25.60 -13.80
C VAL A 11 -34.77 -24.69 -12.61
N ALA A 12 -35.36 -25.25 -11.56
CA ALA A 12 -35.58 -24.56 -10.30
C ALA A 12 -34.24 -24.42 -9.56
N VAL A 13 -33.64 -23.24 -9.63
CA VAL A 13 -32.46 -22.88 -8.82
C VAL A 13 -32.97 -22.43 -7.45
N LEU A 14 -32.84 -23.31 -6.46
CA LEU A 14 -33.06 -22.98 -5.05
C LEU A 14 -31.94 -22.06 -4.57
N PHE A 15 -32.25 -20.77 -4.42
CA PHE A 15 -31.36 -19.79 -3.79
C PHE A 15 -31.33 -20.06 -2.28
N ALA A 16 -30.27 -20.72 -1.82
CA ALA A 16 -29.95 -20.79 -0.41
C ALA A 16 -29.43 -19.40 0.04
N LEU A 17 -30.25 -18.68 0.82
CA LEU A 17 -29.80 -17.50 1.56
C LEU A 17 -28.81 -17.96 2.63
N HIS A 18 -27.52 -17.77 2.38
CA HIS A 18 -26.51 -17.80 3.42
C HIS A 18 -26.27 -16.37 3.89
N THR A 19 -27.02 -15.98 4.91
CA THR A 19 -26.73 -14.78 5.71
C THR A 19 -25.50 -15.10 6.57
N VAL A 20 -24.30 -14.86 6.05
CA VAL A 20 -23.09 -14.79 6.88
C VAL A 20 -22.88 -13.34 7.28
N CYS A 21 -23.03 -13.12 8.59
CA CYS A 21 -22.92 -11.86 9.28
C CYS A 21 -21.44 -11.45 9.36
N SER A 22 -21.17 -10.22 8.92
CA SER A 22 -20.13 -9.28 9.38
C SER A 22 -18.67 -9.75 9.54
N GLY A 23 -17.79 -9.09 8.77
CA GLY A 23 -16.43 -8.82 9.21
C GLY A 23 -15.33 -9.50 8.39
N MET A 24 -15.22 -9.16 7.11
CA MET A 24 -13.92 -9.19 6.45
C MET A 24 -13.74 -7.83 5.79
N ASP A 25 -12.83 -7.05 6.37
CA ASP A 25 -12.18 -5.91 5.73
C ASP A 25 -11.62 -6.41 4.41
N ASP A 26 -12.09 -5.83 3.32
CA ASP A 26 -11.63 -6.12 1.96
C ASP A 26 -10.19 -5.60 1.83
N TYR A 27 -9.22 -6.28 2.44
CA TYR A 27 -7.81 -6.00 2.23
C TYR A 27 -7.47 -6.46 0.81
N ILE A 28 -7.67 -5.57 -0.15
CA ILE A 28 -7.16 -5.72 -1.50
C ILE A 28 -5.64 -5.58 -1.40
N ASP A 29 -4.96 -6.72 -1.38
CA ASP A 29 -3.50 -6.81 -1.50
C ASP A 29 -3.09 -6.44 -2.93
N TRP A 30 -2.77 -5.16 -3.15
CA TRP A 30 -2.31 -4.63 -4.44
C TRP A 30 -0.83 -4.96 -4.73
N GLY A 31 -0.39 -6.18 -4.43
CA GLY A 31 0.85 -6.79 -4.92
C GLY A 31 2.08 -5.87 -4.88
N GLY A 32 2.84 -5.94 -3.79
CA GLY A 32 4.11 -5.22 -3.64
C GLY A 32 5.03 -5.36 -4.85
N THR A 33 5.19 -4.27 -5.60
CA THR A 33 6.26 -4.08 -6.57
C THR A 33 6.71 -2.63 -6.41
N SER A 34 7.95 -2.44 -5.98
CA SER A 34 8.60 -1.14 -5.90
C SER A 34 8.37 -0.35 -7.21
N GLY A 35 7.72 0.82 -7.14
CA GLY A 35 7.39 1.64 -8.31
C GLY A 35 5.89 1.86 -8.58
N ASN A 36 4.99 1.27 -7.80
CA ASN A 36 3.56 1.57 -7.89
C ASN A 36 3.24 2.99 -7.39
N GLU A 37 2.27 3.65 -8.03
CA GLU A 37 1.69 4.91 -7.57
C GLU A 37 1.02 4.71 -6.20
N CYS A 38 1.14 5.70 -5.33
CA CYS A 38 0.51 5.66 -4.00
C CYS A 38 0.11 7.06 -3.56
N ASP A 39 -0.93 7.18 -2.76
CA ASP A 39 -1.28 8.39 -2.03
C ASP A 39 -0.83 8.31 -0.57
N HIS A 40 -0.71 7.10 -0.03
CA HIS A 40 -0.36 6.87 1.37
C HIS A 40 0.44 5.58 1.56
N SER A 41 1.33 5.57 2.55
CA SER A 41 2.19 4.43 2.86
C SER A 41 1.46 3.12 3.21
N GLN A 42 0.16 3.11 3.54
CA GLN A 42 -0.56 1.83 3.75
C GLN A 42 -0.86 1.10 2.44
N GLN A 43 -0.78 1.79 1.31
CA GLN A 43 -0.92 1.19 -0.03
C GLN A 43 0.39 0.51 -0.49
N CYS A 44 1.50 0.76 0.21
CA CYS A 44 2.79 0.14 -0.06
C CYS A 44 2.99 -1.12 0.79
N SER A 45 4.04 -1.89 0.51
CA SER A 45 4.34 -3.10 1.29
C SER A 45 4.54 -2.77 2.77
N VAL A 46 3.58 -3.19 3.59
CA VAL A 46 3.49 -2.83 5.01
C VAL A 46 4.80 -3.20 5.73
N GLY A 47 5.38 -2.22 6.42
CA GLY A 47 6.57 -2.39 7.23
C GLY A 47 7.90 -2.43 6.47
N ASN A 48 7.89 -2.45 5.13
CA ASN A 48 9.10 -2.50 4.31
C ASN A 48 9.21 -1.33 3.33
N GLU A 49 8.10 -0.67 3.02
CA GLU A 49 8.04 0.45 2.09
C GLU A 49 7.26 1.64 2.67
N CYS A 50 7.45 2.81 2.08
CA CYS A 50 6.66 4.00 2.33
C CYS A 50 6.30 4.70 1.02
N CYS A 51 5.29 5.56 1.07
CA CYS A 51 4.94 6.41 -0.05
C CYS A 51 5.78 7.70 -0.02
N VAL A 52 6.53 7.98 -1.09
CA VAL A 52 7.28 9.23 -1.24
C VAL A 52 6.68 10.11 -2.33
N SER A 53 6.72 11.42 -2.11
CA SER A 53 6.37 12.41 -3.13
C SER A 53 7.53 12.64 -4.09
N SER A 54 7.24 12.74 -5.38
CA SER A 54 8.22 13.03 -6.43
C SER A 54 7.57 13.95 -7.46
N SER A 55 8.38 14.64 -8.27
CA SER A 55 7.89 15.52 -9.34
C SER A 55 7.02 14.79 -10.37
N ASP A 56 7.25 13.49 -10.55
CA ASP A 56 6.55 12.62 -11.50
C ASP A 56 5.32 11.92 -10.89
N GLY A 57 5.00 12.20 -9.63
CA GLY A 57 3.96 11.50 -8.87
C GLY A 57 4.50 10.79 -7.63
N ASN A 58 3.58 10.44 -6.75
CA ASN A 58 3.90 9.74 -5.52
C ASN A 58 4.10 8.24 -5.79
N ARG A 59 5.08 7.62 -5.12
CA ARG A 59 5.47 6.23 -5.39
C ARG A 59 5.95 5.49 -4.16
N CYS A 60 5.71 4.19 -4.13
CA CYS A 60 6.25 3.34 -3.08
C CYS A 60 7.77 3.20 -3.25
N LYS A 61 8.50 3.39 -2.14
CA LYS A 61 9.94 3.18 -2.02
C LYS A 61 10.25 2.31 -0.81
N PRO A 62 11.35 1.55 -0.82
CA PRO A 62 11.81 0.83 0.36
C PRO A 62 12.21 1.78 1.48
N LEU A 63 12.04 1.32 2.73
CA LEU A 63 12.58 2.01 3.90
C LEU A 63 14.09 2.19 3.80
N ALA A 64 14.58 3.34 4.26
CA ALA A 64 15.99 3.70 4.17
C ALA A 64 16.83 2.83 5.12
N GLN A 65 17.88 2.22 4.57
CA GLN A 65 18.86 1.43 5.31
C GLN A 65 19.91 2.33 5.94
N ILE A 66 20.71 1.80 6.87
CA ILE A 66 21.85 2.52 7.46
C ILE A 66 22.74 3.15 6.39
N GLY A 67 23.13 4.42 6.60
CA GLY A 67 23.93 5.21 5.67
C GLY A 67 23.17 5.82 4.48
N GLN A 68 21.90 5.44 4.26
CA GLN A 68 21.07 6.04 3.21
C GLN A 68 20.40 7.33 3.69
N ARG A 69 19.98 8.17 2.74
CA ARG A 69 19.19 9.38 3.03
C ARG A 69 17.83 8.98 3.58
N CYS A 70 17.33 9.79 4.51
CA CYS A 70 16.01 9.65 5.08
C CYS A 70 15.31 11.01 5.09
N SER A 71 13.98 10.99 5.02
CA SER A 71 13.17 12.20 5.14
C SER A 71 12.17 12.08 6.28
N GLU A 72 11.73 13.24 6.75
CA GLU A 72 10.57 13.36 7.63
C GLU A 72 9.26 13.14 6.86
N GLU A 73 8.23 12.77 7.61
CA GLU A 73 6.86 12.65 7.11
C GLU A 73 6.29 14.05 6.84
N LEU A 74 5.52 14.20 5.77
CA LEU A 74 4.86 15.45 5.42
C LEU A 74 3.67 15.74 6.35
N ALA A 75 3.29 17.02 6.42
CA ALA A 75 2.11 17.44 7.15
C ALA A 75 0.85 16.75 6.57
N GLY A 76 0.14 16.00 7.41
CA GLY A 76 -0.99 15.16 7.01
C GLY A 76 -0.77 13.66 7.24
N GLY A 77 0.48 13.24 7.48
CA GLY A 77 0.83 11.85 7.75
C GLY A 77 0.87 10.98 6.50
N GLY A 78 1.61 9.88 6.54
CA GLY A 78 1.54 8.83 5.52
C GLY A 78 2.30 9.03 4.22
N LEU A 79 2.77 10.25 3.95
CA LEU A 79 3.51 10.61 2.74
C LEU A 79 4.84 11.27 3.12
N TYR A 80 5.92 10.88 2.46
CA TYR A 80 7.28 11.34 2.76
C TYR A 80 7.81 12.21 1.62
N LYS A 81 8.71 13.16 1.92
CA LYS A 81 9.10 14.17 0.93
C LYS A 81 9.91 13.63 -0.25
N HIS A 82 10.97 12.88 0.01
CA HIS A 82 11.92 12.42 -1.03
C HIS A 82 12.42 10.99 -0.77
N ASP A 83 12.64 10.67 0.49
CA ASP A 83 13.14 9.39 0.97
C ASP A 83 12.27 8.86 2.09
N CYS A 84 12.22 7.53 2.21
CA CYS A 84 11.50 6.88 3.29
C CYS A 84 12.19 7.06 4.65
N PRO A 85 11.48 6.83 5.77
CA PRO A 85 12.10 6.82 7.07
C PRO A 85 13.06 5.63 7.18
N CYS A 86 13.93 5.68 8.19
CA CYS A 86 14.86 4.60 8.45
C CYS A 86 14.14 3.33 8.89
N VAL A 87 14.63 2.18 8.43
CA VAL A 87 14.22 0.91 9.00
C VAL A 87 14.59 0.88 10.48
N LYS A 88 13.65 0.43 11.33
CA LYS A 88 13.93 0.26 12.76
C LYS A 88 15.04 -0.79 12.93
N PRO A 89 15.99 -0.60 13.86
CA PRO A 89 16.04 0.40 14.92
C PRO A 89 16.82 1.68 14.58
N HIS A 90 17.17 1.93 13.32
CA HIS A 90 17.98 3.08 12.95
C HIS A 90 17.25 4.41 13.14
N THR A 91 18.02 5.48 13.38
CA THR A 91 17.48 6.83 13.57
C THR A 91 17.86 7.73 12.39
N CYS A 92 16.97 8.65 12.01
CA CYS A 92 17.24 9.61 10.95
C CYS A 92 18.01 10.81 11.52
N GLY A 93 19.33 10.82 11.32
CA GLY A 93 20.26 11.79 11.89
C GLY A 93 20.61 12.91 10.92
N ASP A 94 20.57 14.14 11.40
CA ASP A 94 21.03 15.32 10.65
C ASP A 94 22.56 15.35 10.55
N LYS A 95 23.08 15.61 9.35
CA LYS A 95 24.52 15.71 9.04
C LYS A 95 24.94 17.12 8.61
N GLY A 96 24.06 18.11 8.75
CA GLY A 96 24.25 19.45 8.24
C GLY A 96 23.74 19.61 6.80
N GLU A 97 23.61 20.87 6.38
CA GLU A 97 23.22 21.27 5.02
C GLU A 97 21.87 20.67 4.54
N GLY A 98 20.97 20.35 5.48
CA GLY A 98 19.69 19.71 5.19
C GLY A 98 19.81 18.24 4.76
N ILE A 99 20.97 17.62 4.92
CA ILE A 99 21.20 16.21 4.65
C ILE A 99 20.92 15.43 5.92
N LYS A 100 19.96 14.49 5.85
CA LYS A 100 19.68 13.53 6.91
C LYS A 100 19.96 12.13 6.42
N ILE A 101 20.61 11.31 7.25
CA ILE A 101 20.95 9.92 6.92
C ILE A 101 20.58 8.98 8.07
N CYS A 102 20.31 7.73 7.74
CA CYS A 102 20.07 6.70 8.73
C CYS A 102 21.36 6.33 9.46
N GLU A 103 21.34 6.46 10.78
CA GLU A 103 22.45 6.14 11.67
C GLU A 103 22.06 5.12 12.73
N ALA A 104 23.04 4.64 13.50
CA ALA A 104 22.80 3.74 14.62
C ALA A 104 21.76 4.34 15.59
N PRO A 105 20.96 3.51 16.28
CA PRO A 105 20.04 3.98 17.31
C PRO A 105 20.76 4.85 18.34
N LYS A 106 20.17 5.99 18.67
CA LYS A 106 20.59 6.80 19.82
C LYS A 106 19.97 6.16 21.06
N GLY A 107 20.81 5.63 21.93
CA GLY A 107 20.41 5.02 23.20
C GLY A 107 19.96 6.04 24.23
#